data_AF-A0A5C6CV65-F1
#
_entry.id   AF-A0A5C6CV65-F1
#
_cell.length_a   1.000
_cell.length_b   1.000
_cell.length_c   1.000
_cell.angle_alpha   90.00
_cell.angle_beta   90.00
_cell.angle_gamma   90.00
#
_symmetry.space_group_name_H-M   'P 1'
#
loop_
_entity.id
_entity.type
_entity.pdbx_description
1 polymer ?
#
loop_
_entity_poly.entity_id
_entity_poly.type
_entity_poly.pdbx_seq_one_letter_code
_entity_poly.pdbx_strand_id
1 'polypeptide(L)'
;MTTRKRIPDDTEKEVLLQSRRRCCLCFWLEGIDEVVKGQIAHLDQDPSNSSFENLAFLCFDHHDEYDGKTKQAKGLKESEVTKWRDELYKEMEYRFRSVKARKLELRISNYLMVNVGVDFKLRFRLKNVGQASARNITVSIRLQDNISAESPKKQESKPKITTTSGVSRLVIPELMTVEPTELPDAFGFYESEEDFFEEVGGRVASIDPLGPMNLGLLPDHSIWFEGLGFHITDYPPGTDLVLGYRIDAEDMDSVKGTLQGTIPIGAEWVLQQPEEFGLPRSITLQEVKQIIAESKQDVS
;
A
#
# COMPACT_ATOMS: atom_id res chain seq x y z
N MET A 1 7.58 3.16 60.77
CA MET A 1 7.46 3.59 59.37
C MET A 1 8.67 3.05 58.64
N THR A 2 8.50 2.00 57.84
CA THR A 2 9.54 1.50 56.93
C THR A 2 9.83 2.60 55.92
N THR A 3 11.09 3.01 55.83
CA THR A 3 11.53 4.06 54.91
C THR A 3 11.23 3.60 53.49
N ARG A 4 10.33 4.30 52.79
CA ARG A 4 9.97 3.99 51.40
C ARG A 4 11.25 4.02 50.57
N LYS A 5 11.61 2.92 49.91
CA LYS A 5 12.72 2.93 48.97
C LYS A 5 12.30 3.80 47.79
N ARG A 6 13.23 4.64 47.32
CA ARG A 6 13.01 5.45 46.14
C ARG A 6 13.04 4.54 44.92
N ILE A 7 12.09 4.71 44.00
CA ILE A 7 12.11 4.05 42.69
C ILE A 7 13.37 4.53 41.95
N PRO A 8 14.16 3.65 41.33
CA PRO A 8 15.29 4.08 40.50
C PRO A 8 14.85 5.07 39.41
N ASP A 9 15.61 6.15 39.22
CA ASP A 9 15.24 7.24 38.31
C ASP A 9 15.01 6.76 36.86
N ASP A 10 15.76 5.75 36.40
CA ASP A 10 15.59 5.14 35.07
C ASP A 10 14.25 4.40 34.94
N THR A 11 13.85 3.64 35.96
CA THR A 11 12.57 2.91 35.97
C THR A 11 11.38 3.86 36.07
N GLU A 12 11.48 4.88 36.92
CA GLU A 12 10.46 5.95 37.00
C GLU A 12 10.27 6.62 35.63
N LYS A 13 11.39 7.01 34.99
CA LYS A 13 11.38 7.59 33.66
C LYS A 13 10.74 6.66 32.64
N GLU A 14 11.07 5.37 32.66
CA GLU A 14 10.52 4.38 31.73
C GLU A 14 8.99 4.25 31.87
N VAL A 15 8.47 4.12 33.10
CA VAL A 15 7.02 4.05 33.38
C VAL A 15 6.30 5.31 32.88
N LEU A 16 6.88 6.49 33.11
CA LEU A 16 6.30 7.77 32.67
C LEU A 16 6.32 7.92 31.15
N LEU A 17 7.36 7.43 30.47
CA LEU A 17 7.46 7.47 29.00
C LEU A 17 6.50 6.47 28.34
N GLN A 18 6.41 5.24 28.84
CA GLN A 18 5.50 4.21 28.31
C GLN A 18 4.03 4.58 28.50
N SER A 19 3.68 5.15 29.66
CA SER A 19 2.32 5.66 29.92
C SER A 19 2.02 7.00 29.26
N ARG A 20 3.06 7.77 28.88
CA ARG A 20 2.97 9.19 28.49
C ARG A 20 2.14 10.03 29.45
N ARG A 21 2.29 9.76 30.75
CA ARG A 21 1.53 10.42 31.83
C ARG A 21 0.01 10.33 31.65
N ARG A 22 -0.49 9.23 31.09
CA ARG A 22 -1.91 8.87 31.05
C ARG A 22 -2.22 7.78 32.06
N CYS A 23 -3.33 7.92 32.75
CA CYS A 23 -3.83 6.86 33.62
C CYS A 23 -4.47 5.77 32.75
N CYS A 24 -4.06 4.51 32.93
CA CYS A 24 -4.62 3.39 32.16
C CYS A 24 -6.10 3.15 32.41
N LEU A 25 -6.60 3.51 33.59
CA LEU A 25 -8.01 3.35 33.96
C LEU A 25 -8.88 4.44 33.35
N CYS A 26 -8.50 5.72 33.47
CA CYS A 26 -9.16 6.83 32.77
C CYS A 26 -9.23 6.56 31.26
N PHE A 27 -8.14 6.07 30.68
CA PHE A 27 -8.07 5.78 29.25
C PHE A 27 -9.08 4.72 28.83
N TRP A 28 -9.12 3.56 29.50
CA TRP A 28 -9.93 2.42 29.06
C TRP A 28 -11.36 2.40 29.59
N LEU A 29 -11.61 2.95 30.79
CA LEU A 29 -12.93 2.94 31.41
C LEU A 29 -13.74 4.19 31.08
N GLU A 30 -13.08 5.34 30.92
CA GLU A 30 -13.73 6.64 30.74
C GLU A 30 -13.48 7.24 29.35
N GLY A 31 -12.55 6.66 28.56
CA GLY A 31 -12.17 7.20 27.25
C GLY A 31 -11.35 8.49 27.33
N ILE A 32 -10.79 8.81 28.50
CA ILE A 32 -10.02 10.05 28.71
C ILE A 32 -8.58 9.82 28.25
N ASP A 33 -8.24 10.45 27.11
CA ASP A 33 -6.94 10.36 26.44
C ASP A 33 -6.06 11.60 26.68
N GLU A 34 -6.18 12.20 27.85
CA GLU A 34 -5.44 13.40 28.24
C GLU A 34 -4.28 13.07 29.17
N VAL A 35 -3.26 13.94 29.15
CA VAL A 35 -2.19 13.89 30.14
C VAL A 35 -2.76 14.34 31.48
N VAL A 36 -2.62 13.50 32.50
CA VAL A 36 -3.19 13.74 33.83
C VAL A 36 -2.11 13.94 34.88
N LYS A 37 -2.46 14.61 35.98
CA LYS A 37 -1.62 14.64 37.19
C LYS A 37 -1.82 13.33 37.94
N GLY A 38 -0.72 12.74 38.40
CA GLY A 38 -0.75 11.39 38.96
C GLY A 38 0.55 10.96 39.62
N GLN A 39 0.57 9.72 40.10
CA GLN A 39 1.68 9.08 40.79
C GLN A 39 1.87 7.64 40.29
N ILE A 40 3.06 7.09 40.54
CA ILE A 40 3.36 5.69 40.25
C ILE A 40 2.96 4.85 41.45
N ALA A 41 2.01 3.93 41.24
CA ALA A 41 1.59 2.93 42.21
C ALA A 41 2.44 1.65 42.08
N HIS A 42 2.74 1.01 43.22
CA HIS A 42 3.28 -0.34 43.26
C HIS A 42 2.10 -1.31 43.30
N LEU A 43 1.98 -2.16 42.29
CA LEU A 43 0.81 -3.01 42.09
C LEU A 43 0.69 -4.07 43.19
N ASP A 44 1.80 -4.68 43.61
CA ASP A 44 1.82 -5.62 44.74
C ASP A 44 1.70 -4.97 46.13
N GLN A 45 1.56 -3.63 46.20
CA GLN A 45 1.56 -2.84 47.44
C GLN A 45 2.85 -2.94 48.27
N ASP A 46 3.93 -3.50 47.72
CA ASP A 46 5.26 -3.52 48.34
C ASP A 46 6.14 -2.38 47.79
N PRO A 47 6.40 -1.32 48.58
CA PRO A 47 7.26 -0.22 48.16
C PRO A 47 8.74 -0.61 47.97
N SER A 48 9.11 -1.87 48.25
CA SER A 48 10.45 -2.40 48.01
C SER A 48 10.62 -3.01 46.61
N ASN A 49 9.52 -3.32 45.91
CA ASN A 49 9.51 -3.94 44.60
C ASN A 49 9.37 -2.89 43.47
N SER A 50 10.49 -2.29 43.07
CA SER A 50 10.53 -1.31 41.98
C SER A 50 10.74 -1.94 40.60
N SER A 51 10.30 -3.18 40.35
CA SER A 51 10.34 -3.75 39.00
C SER A 51 9.38 -3.01 38.08
N PHE A 52 9.75 -2.81 36.81
CA PHE A 52 8.92 -2.10 35.84
C PHE A 52 7.52 -2.72 35.71
N GLU A 53 7.44 -4.06 35.73
CA GLU A 53 6.21 -4.83 35.63
C GLU A 53 5.32 -4.73 36.88
N ASN A 54 5.84 -4.23 38.00
CA ASN A 54 5.09 -3.98 39.22
C ASN A 54 4.65 -2.51 39.37
N LEU A 55 5.01 -1.63 38.43
CA LEU A 55 4.70 -0.21 38.53
C LEU A 55 3.62 0.18 37.51
N ALA A 56 2.78 1.15 37.89
CA ALA A 56 1.80 1.75 36.99
C ALA A 56 1.61 3.24 37.32
N PHE A 57 1.57 4.09 36.29
CA PHE A 57 1.19 5.50 36.47
C PHE A 57 -0.33 5.63 36.50
N LEU A 58 -0.86 6.20 37.58
CA LEU A 58 -2.29 6.44 37.79
C LEU A 58 -2.54 7.91 38.11
N CYS A 59 -3.71 8.45 37.71
CA CYS A 59 -4.15 9.75 38.20
C CYS A 59 -4.38 9.69 39.71
N PHE A 60 -4.41 10.83 40.40
CA PHE A 60 -4.59 10.84 41.86
C PHE A 60 -5.87 10.11 42.32
N ASP A 61 -6.98 10.29 41.60
CA ASP A 61 -8.26 9.66 41.98
C ASP A 61 -8.18 8.13 41.94
N HIS A 62 -7.70 7.57 40.83
CA HIS A 62 -7.53 6.12 40.69
C HIS A 62 -6.37 5.57 41.55
N HIS A 63 -5.34 6.37 41.82
CA HIS A 63 -4.27 5.99 42.73
C HIS A 63 -4.81 5.83 44.16
N ASP A 64 -5.60 6.80 44.63
CA ASP A 64 -6.23 6.76 45.96
C ASP A 64 -7.27 5.63 46.07
N GLU A 65 -8.02 5.35 45.00
CA GLU A 65 -8.93 4.21 44.95
C GLU A 65 -8.19 2.86 45.01
N TYR A 66 -7.04 2.75 44.34
CA TYR A 66 -6.22 1.54 44.31
C TYR A 66 -5.56 1.24 45.66
N ASP A 67 -4.94 2.26 46.27
CA ASP A 67 -4.31 2.13 47.59
C ASP A 67 -5.35 2.07 48.73
N GLY A 68 -6.55 2.59 48.47
CA GLY A 68 -7.64 2.69 49.42
C GLY A 68 -8.31 1.35 49.76
N LYS A 69 -8.73 1.20 51.01
CA LYS A 69 -9.62 0.11 51.44
C LYS A 69 -11.00 0.67 51.72
N THR A 70 -11.91 0.56 50.76
CA THR A 70 -13.32 0.90 51.00
C THR A 70 -14.06 -0.30 51.60
N LYS A 71 -15.01 -0.07 52.51
CA LYS A 71 -15.86 -1.13 53.09
C LYS A 71 -17.15 -1.37 52.31
N GLN A 72 -17.47 -0.49 51.37
CA GLN A 72 -18.77 -0.43 50.68
C GLN A 72 -18.66 -0.82 49.21
N ALA A 73 -17.60 -0.39 48.52
CA ALA A 73 -17.36 -0.69 47.12
C ALA A 73 -16.27 -1.75 46.97
N LYS A 74 -16.25 -2.44 45.82
CA LYS A 74 -15.09 -3.23 45.41
C LYS A 74 -14.05 -2.25 44.88
N GLY A 75 -12.93 -2.13 45.56
CA GLY A 75 -11.79 -1.37 45.05
C GLY A 75 -11.16 -2.06 43.84
N LEU A 76 -10.31 -1.30 43.15
CA LEU A 76 -9.52 -1.77 42.01
C LEU A 76 -8.59 -2.92 42.42
N LYS A 77 -8.54 -3.98 41.61
CA LYS A 77 -7.61 -5.10 41.83
C LYS A 77 -6.33 -4.95 41.03
N GLU A 78 -5.24 -5.49 41.58
CA GLU A 78 -3.94 -5.60 40.90
C GLU A 78 -4.08 -6.12 39.46
N SER A 79 -4.77 -7.25 39.27
CA SER A 79 -4.99 -7.85 37.96
C SER A 79 -5.69 -6.92 36.96
N GLU A 80 -6.58 -6.05 37.43
CA GLU A 80 -7.32 -5.12 36.57
C GLU A 80 -6.40 -3.99 36.11
N VAL A 81 -5.64 -3.41 37.05
CA VAL A 81 -4.68 -2.34 36.76
C VAL A 81 -3.55 -2.85 35.87
N THR A 82 -3.00 -4.03 36.14
CA THR A 82 -1.98 -4.68 35.30
C THR A 82 -2.48 -4.84 33.87
N LYS A 83 -3.68 -5.41 33.69
CA LYS A 83 -4.27 -5.60 32.36
C LYS A 83 -4.41 -4.28 31.60
N TRP A 84 -5.00 -3.27 32.23
CA TRP A 84 -5.23 -1.98 31.54
C TRP A 84 -3.94 -1.20 31.30
N ARG A 85 -2.94 -1.31 32.19
CA ARG A 85 -1.61 -0.75 31.96
C ARG A 85 -0.97 -1.37 30.72
N ASP A 86 -0.98 -2.69 30.61
CA ASP A 86 -0.35 -3.39 29.50
C ASP A 86 -1.05 -3.05 28.17
N GLU A 87 -2.38 -2.95 28.15
CA GLU A 87 -3.12 -2.49 26.99
C GLU A 87 -2.85 -1.01 26.65
N LEU A 88 -2.71 -0.14 27.66
CA LEU A 88 -2.28 1.24 27.43
C LEU A 88 -0.89 1.28 26.78
N TYR A 89 0.08 0.50 27.24
CA TYR A 89 1.42 0.47 26.67
C TYR A 89 1.42 -0.01 25.22
N LYS A 90 0.63 -1.06 24.90
CA LYS A 90 0.44 -1.51 23.52
C LYS A 90 -0.16 -0.42 22.64
N GLU A 91 -1.17 0.29 23.13
CA GLU A 91 -1.83 1.37 22.40
C GLU A 91 -0.88 2.58 22.22
N MET A 92 -0.12 2.93 23.26
CA MET A 92 0.86 4.01 23.21
C MET A 92 2.01 3.69 22.25
N GLU A 93 2.47 2.44 22.23
CA GLU A 93 3.41 1.94 21.24
C GLU A 93 2.78 2.01 19.84
N TYR A 94 1.58 1.45 19.63
CA TYR A 94 0.85 1.46 18.36
C TYR A 94 0.66 2.88 17.79
N ARG A 95 0.22 3.84 18.60
CA ARG A 95 0.02 5.24 18.20
C ARG A 95 1.32 5.99 17.93
N PHE A 96 2.47 5.47 18.32
CA PHE A 96 3.75 6.07 17.99
C PHE A 96 4.49 5.25 16.95
N ARG A 97 3.96 4.07 16.61
CA ARG A 97 4.25 3.43 15.34
C ARG A 97 3.88 4.32 14.16
N SER A 98 2.93 5.25 14.30
CA SER A 98 2.63 6.26 13.27
C SER A 98 3.66 7.40 13.18
N VAL A 99 4.65 7.45 14.08
CA VAL A 99 5.90 8.25 13.90
C VAL A 99 6.99 7.41 13.21
N LYS A 100 6.74 6.13 12.93
CA LYS A 100 7.73 5.30 12.23
C LYS A 100 7.87 5.73 10.79
N ALA A 101 9.09 5.59 10.28
CA ALA A 101 9.42 5.89 8.89
C ALA A 101 8.40 5.21 7.95
N ARG A 102 7.58 6.04 7.32
CA ARG A 102 6.84 5.66 6.12
C ARG A 102 7.89 5.57 5.01
N LYS A 103 7.94 4.42 4.34
CA LYS A 103 8.90 4.20 3.26
C LYS A 103 8.22 3.33 2.23
N LEU A 104 8.12 3.86 1.02
CA LEU A 104 7.57 3.16 -0.12
C LEU A 104 8.70 2.84 -1.09
N GLU A 105 8.60 1.67 -1.72
CA GLU A 105 9.52 1.23 -2.74
C GLU A 105 8.72 0.84 -3.99
N LEU A 106 9.04 1.47 -5.11
CA LEU A 106 8.47 1.16 -6.41
C LEU A 106 9.49 0.38 -7.24
N ARG A 107 9.06 -0.69 -7.91
CA ARG A 107 9.87 -1.48 -8.84
C ARG A 107 9.09 -1.83 -10.10
N ILE A 108 9.80 -1.93 -11.22
CA ILE A 108 9.30 -2.62 -12.41
C ILE A 108 9.33 -4.12 -12.08
N SER A 109 8.18 -4.77 -12.17
CA SER A 109 8.03 -6.19 -11.84
C SER A 109 7.99 -7.08 -13.07
N ASN A 110 7.34 -6.64 -14.14
CA ASN A 110 7.26 -7.37 -15.40
C ASN A 110 6.97 -6.45 -16.59
N TYR A 111 7.21 -6.96 -17.80
CA TYR A 111 6.81 -6.40 -19.09
C TYR A 111 5.71 -7.29 -19.67
N LEU A 112 4.56 -6.70 -20.02
CA LEU A 112 3.41 -7.41 -20.57
C LEU A 112 3.25 -7.02 -22.03
N MET A 113 3.19 -7.97 -22.97
CA MET A 113 2.75 -7.64 -24.33
C MET A 113 1.24 -7.48 -24.34
N VAL A 114 0.78 -6.37 -24.92
CA VAL A 114 -0.63 -6.20 -25.23
C VAL A 114 -0.91 -6.71 -26.64
N ASN A 115 -0.08 -6.28 -27.60
CA ASN A 115 -0.15 -6.67 -29.00
C ASN A 115 1.16 -7.36 -29.38
N VAL A 116 1.08 -8.62 -29.84
CA VAL A 116 2.24 -9.47 -30.10
C VAL A 116 3.21 -8.78 -31.08
N GLY A 117 4.40 -8.45 -30.59
CA GLY A 117 5.46 -7.85 -31.38
C GLY A 117 5.27 -6.37 -31.74
N VAL A 118 4.36 -5.66 -31.07
CA VAL A 118 4.05 -4.25 -31.36
C VAL A 118 4.10 -3.42 -30.08
N ASP A 119 3.27 -3.75 -29.07
CA ASP A 119 3.11 -2.91 -27.87
C ASP A 119 3.39 -3.67 -26.57
N PHE A 120 4.08 -2.98 -25.66
CA PHE A 120 4.30 -3.43 -24.29
C PHE A 120 3.62 -2.51 -23.29
N LYS A 121 3.29 -3.09 -22.13
CA LYS A 121 2.81 -2.43 -20.92
C LYS A 121 3.71 -2.81 -19.76
N LEU A 122 3.95 -1.89 -18.83
CA LEU A 122 4.74 -2.16 -17.64
C LEU A 122 3.83 -2.59 -16.49
N ARG A 123 4.23 -3.64 -15.76
CA ARG A 123 3.64 -4.02 -14.47
C ARG A 123 4.56 -3.53 -13.36
N PHE A 124 4.04 -2.67 -12.51
CA PHE A 124 4.76 -2.15 -11.35
C PHE A 124 4.37 -2.88 -10.08
N ARG A 125 5.33 -2.95 -9.14
CA ARG A 125 5.09 -3.37 -7.77
C ARG A 125 5.41 -2.20 -6.85
N LEU A 126 4.42 -1.75 -6.09
CA LEU A 126 4.61 -0.81 -4.99
C LEU A 126 4.57 -1.59 -3.69
N LYS A 127 5.64 -1.51 -2.91
CA LYS A 127 5.76 -2.15 -1.60
C LYS A 127 5.88 -1.09 -0.50
N ASN A 128 5.11 -1.26 0.57
CA ASN A 128 5.37 -0.54 1.80
C ASN A 128 6.47 -1.28 2.58
N VAL A 129 7.66 -0.67 2.63
CA VAL A 129 8.82 -1.15 3.39
C VAL A 129 9.02 -0.35 4.68
N GLY A 130 8.12 0.60 4.95
CA GLY A 130 8.02 1.33 6.19
C GLY A 130 7.29 0.52 7.26
N GLN A 131 7.20 1.10 8.45
CA GLN A 131 6.57 0.43 9.59
C GLN A 131 5.20 1.02 9.96
N ALA A 132 4.72 1.98 9.16
CA ALA A 132 3.40 2.60 9.26
C ALA A 132 2.64 2.44 7.93
N SER A 133 1.32 2.50 7.96
CA SER A 133 0.51 2.47 6.73
C SER A 133 0.66 3.78 5.94
N ALA A 134 0.61 3.67 4.63
CA ALA A 134 0.61 4.80 3.71
C ALA A 134 -0.78 4.98 3.10
N ARG A 135 -1.32 6.20 3.08
CA ARG A 135 -2.67 6.53 2.58
C ARG A 135 -2.59 7.58 1.46
N ASN A 136 -3.64 7.66 0.66
CA ASN A 136 -3.77 8.59 -0.48
C ASN A 136 -2.49 8.58 -1.33
N ILE A 137 -2.07 7.38 -1.74
CA ILE A 137 -0.80 7.21 -2.43
C ILE A 137 -1.00 7.65 -3.88
N THR A 138 -0.17 8.55 -4.36
CA THR A 138 -0.09 8.91 -5.77
C THR A 138 1.29 8.55 -6.29
N VAL A 139 1.33 7.78 -7.35
CA VAL A 139 2.58 7.43 -8.04
C VAL A 139 2.63 8.21 -9.34
N SER A 140 3.68 9.02 -9.50
CA SER A 140 3.94 9.81 -10.70
C SER A 140 5.22 9.34 -11.36
N ILE A 141 5.15 9.02 -12.66
CA ILE A 141 6.27 8.55 -13.46
C ILE A 141 6.51 9.54 -14.59
N ARG A 142 7.75 10.00 -14.73
CA ARG A 142 8.15 10.87 -15.82
C ARG A 142 8.13 10.09 -17.14
N LEU A 143 7.41 10.61 -18.12
CA LEU A 143 7.34 10.03 -19.45
C LEU A 143 8.50 10.51 -20.31
N GLN A 144 9.06 9.59 -21.08
CA GLN A 144 9.94 9.91 -22.20
C GLN A 144 9.08 10.08 -23.47
N ASP A 145 9.61 10.71 -24.52
CA ASP A 145 8.84 11.10 -25.71
C ASP A 145 8.00 9.95 -26.31
N ASN A 146 8.54 8.72 -26.29
CA ASN A 146 7.92 7.55 -26.89
C ASN A 146 7.18 6.63 -25.91
N ILE A 147 6.84 7.14 -24.72
CA ILE A 147 6.04 6.41 -23.72
C ILE A 147 4.73 7.15 -23.54
N SER A 148 3.63 6.42 -23.59
CA SER A 148 2.28 6.94 -23.36
C SER A 148 1.77 6.51 -21.99
N ALA A 149 1.07 7.40 -21.28
CA ALA A 149 0.32 7.01 -20.09
C ALA A 149 -0.87 6.10 -20.43
N GLU A 150 -1.43 6.23 -21.63
CA GLU A 150 -2.54 5.42 -22.08
C GLU A 150 -2.09 3.97 -22.19
N SER A 151 -2.66 3.12 -21.34
CA SER A 151 -2.45 1.68 -21.48
C SER A 151 -2.98 1.25 -22.85
N PRO A 152 -2.19 0.54 -23.67
CA PRO A 152 -2.71 -0.06 -24.88
C PRO A 152 -3.88 -0.96 -24.46
N LYS A 153 -5.08 -0.69 -24.99
CA LYS A 153 -6.24 -1.56 -24.77
C LYS A 153 -6.10 -2.73 -25.74
N LYS A 154 -6.22 -3.96 -25.25
CA LYS A 154 -6.35 -5.13 -26.13
C LYS A 154 -7.53 -4.86 -27.04
N GLN A 155 -7.31 -4.80 -28.36
CA GLN A 155 -8.42 -4.67 -29.29
C GLN A 155 -9.34 -5.87 -29.04
N GLU A 156 -10.53 -5.60 -28.51
CA GLU A 156 -11.54 -6.63 -28.38
C GLU A 156 -11.82 -7.13 -29.79
N SER A 157 -11.42 -8.38 -30.07
CA SER A 157 -11.78 -9.02 -31.31
C SER A 157 -13.29 -9.02 -31.35
N LYS A 158 -13.88 -8.16 -32.20
CA LYS A 158 -15.33 -8.13 -32.39
C LYS A 158 -15.79 -9.57 -32.53
N PRO A 159 -16.71 -10.07 -31.68
CA PRO A 159 -17.16 -11.44 -31.80
C PRO A 159 -17.66 -11.59 -33.23
N LYS A 160 -16.99 -12.44 -34.03
CA LYS A 160 -17.48 -12.81 -35.35
C LYS A 160 -18.82 -13.47 -35.10
N ILE A 161 -19.91 -12.72 -35.27
CA ILE A 161 -21.27 -13.27 -35.30
C ILE A 161 -21.28 -14.17 -36.53
N THR A 162 -20.94 -15.44 -36.33
CA THR A 162 -21.14 -16.49 -37.31
C THR A 162 -22.64 -16.66 -37.43
N THR A 163 -23.25 -15.95 -38.39
CA THR A 163 -24.61 -16.20 -38.85
C THR A 163 -24.65 -17.56 -39.54
N THR A 164 -24.68 -18.63 -38.75
CA THR A 164 -25.09 -19.95 -39.23
C THR A 164 -26.60 -19.92 -39.46
N SER A 165 -26.96 -19.63 -40.71
CA SER A 165 -28.07 -20.20 -41.48
C SER A 165 -29.40 -20.45 -40.77
N GLY A 166 -30.44 -19.72 -41.21
CA GLY A 166 -31.67 -20.40 -41.62
C GLY A 166 -32.98 -20.11 -40.89
N VAL A 167 -33.12 -19.01 -40.15
CA VAL A 167 -34.44 -18.63 -39.60
C VAL A 167 -34.80 -17.19 -39.99
N SER A 168 -35.96 -17.06 -40.62
CA SER A 168 -36.50 -15.86 -41.24
C SER A 168 -36.52 -14.63 -40.32
N ARG A 169 -36.11 -13.51 -40.91
CA ARG A 169 -36.13 -12.13 -40.38
C ARG A 169 -37.48 -11.78 -39.75
N LEU A 170 -37.52 -11.73 -38.41
CA LEU A 170 -38.42 -10.84 -37.69
C LEU A 170 -37.74 -9.47 -37.64
N VAL A 171 -38.34 -8.49 -38.32
CA VAL A 171 -37.91 -7.10 -38.35
C VAL A 171 -38.15 -6.52 -36.96
N ILE A 172 -37.13 -6.48 -36.12
CA ILE A 172 -37.18 -5.73 -34.85
C ILE A 172 -36.98 -4.25 -35.21
N PRO A 173 -37.91 -3.36 -34.85
CA PRO A 173 -37.77 -1.94 -35.11
C PRO A 173 -36.57 -1.39 -34.32
N GLU A 174 -35.74 -0.65 -35.06
CA GLU A 174 -34.66 0.26 -34.68
C GLU A 174 -34.68 0.70 -33.20
N LEU A 175 -34.22 -0.18 -32.31
CA LEU A 175 -34.03 0.13 -30.90
C LEU A 175 -32.76 0.96 -30.81
N MET A 176 -32.87 2.20 -30.31
CA MET A 176 -31.76 3.13 -30.18
C MET A 176 -30.53 2.45 -29.62
N THR A 177 -29.50 2.30 -30.47
CA THR A 177 -28.16 1.90 -30.05
C THR A 177 -27.61 3.05 -29.23
N VAL A 178 -27.83 3.01 -27.93
CA VAL A 178 -27.10 3.85 -26.98
C VAL A 178 -25.66 3.39 -27.08
N GLU A 179 -24.80 4.21 -27.70
CA GLU A 179 -23.37 3.98 -27.67
C GLU A 179 -22.97 3.87 -26.18
N PRO A 180 -22.33 2.76 -25.76
CA PRO A 180 -21.92 2.62 -24.39
C PRO A 180 -21.02 3.81 -24.04
N THR A 181 -21.46 4.66 -23.12
CA THR A 181 -20.63 5.72 -22.57
C THR A 181 -19.42 5.05 -21.94
N GLU A 182 -18.25 5.20 -22.56
CA GLU A 182 -17.00 4.70 -22.00
C GLU A 182 -16.76 5.44 -20.68
N LEU A 183 -16.98 4.75 -19.56
CA LEU A 183 -16.55 5.26 -18.27
C LEU A 183 -15.01 5.28 -18.29
N PRO A 184 -14.37 6.38 -17.86
CA PRO A 184 -12.92 6.43 -17.74
C PRO A 184 -12.45 5.28 -16.86
N ASP A 185 -11.37 4.63 -17.27
CA ASP A 185 -10.79 3.50 -16.55
C ASP A 185 -10.36 4.00 -15.16
N ALA A 186 -11.15 3.65 -14.12
CA ALA A 186 -11.00 4.20 -12.78
C ALA A 186 -9.67 3.83 -12.11
N PHE A 187 -8.87 2.97 -12.76
CA PHE A 187 -7.60 2.46 -12.29
C PHE A 187 -6.46 2.68 -13.30
N GLY A 188 -6.65 3.53 -14.31
CA GLY A 188 -5.64 3.86 -15.31
C GLY A 188 -4.69 4.97 -14.86
N PHE A 189 -3.54 5.07 -15.54
CA PHE A 189 -2.72 6.27 -15.47
C PHE A 189 -3.41 7.43 -16.18
N TYR A 190 -3.26 8.64 -15.64
CA TYR A 190 -3.61 9.88 -16.31
C TYR A 190 -2.33 10.64 -16.68
N GLU A 191 -2.31 11.22 -17.88
CA GLU A 191 -1.20 12.03 -18.34
C GLU A 191 -1.44 13.52 -18.04
N SER A 192 -0.41 14.19 -17.57
CA SER A 192 -0.40 15.63 -17.27
C SER A 192 0.97 16.24 -17.60
N GLU A 193 0.99 17.55 -17.89
CA GLU A 193 2.23 18.32 -17.95
C GLU A 193 2.45 18.96 -16.57
N GLU A 194 3.45 18.45 -15.83
CA GLU A 194 3.69 18.87 -14.44
C GLU A 194 5.20 18.98 -14.14
N ASP A 195 5.58 20.00 -13.39
CA ASP A 195 6.97 20.32 -13.04
C ASP A 195 7.46 19.59 -11.77
N PHE A 196 6.91 18.40 -11.47
CA PHE A 196 7.21 17.68 -10.22
C PHE A 196 8.68 17.29 -10.04
N PHE A 197 9.43 17.25 -11.14
CA PHE A 197 10.82 16.83 -11.20
C PHE A 197 11.80 18.00 -11.34
N GLU A 198 11.38 19.23 -11.06
CA GLU A 198 12.23 20.45 -11.06
C GLU A 198 12.77 20.86 -12.44
N GLU A 199 12.25 20.23 -13.49
CA GLU A 199 12.47 20.60 -14.90
C GLU A 199 11.15 21.11 -15.48
N VAL A 200 11.20 22.26 -16.15
CA VAL A 200 10.02 22.94 -16.69
C VAL A 200 9.46 22.16 -17.89
N GLY A 201 8.19 21.78 -17.83
CA GLY A 201 7.41 21.24 -18.95
C GLY A 201 7.52 19.72 -19.17
N GLY A 202 7.68 18.93 -18.11
CA GLY A 202 7.77 17.47 -18.23
C GLY A 202 6.40 16.77 -18.37
N ARG A 203 6.28 15.81 -19.29
CA ARG A 203 5.15 14.87 -19.35
C ARG A 203 5.24 13.88 -18.18
N VAL A 204 4.16 13.74 -17.42
CA VAL A 204 4.06 12.87 -16.25
C VAL A 204 2.82 12.00 -16.38
N ALA A 205 2.98 10.72 -16.08
CA ALA A 205 1.87 9.80 -15.90
C ALA A 205 1.67 9.54 -14.41
N SER A 206 0.46 9.79 -13.91
CA SER A 206 0.13 9.65 -12.51
C SER A 206 -0.98 8.62 -12.29
N ILE A 207 -0.95 7.91 -11.17
CA ILE A 207 -1.95 6.90 -10.79
C ILE A 207 -2.15 6.86 -9.28
N ASP A 208 -3.40 6.68 -8.85
CA ASP A 208 -3.75 6.22 -7.51
C ASP A 208 -3.93 4.70 -7.55
N PRO A 209 -2.95 3.91 -7.08
CA PRO A 209 -2.99 2.46 -7.21
C PRO A 209 -3.98 1.79 -6.24
N LEU A 210 -4.55 2.54 -5.27
CA LEU A 210 -5.59 2.05 -4.36
C LEU A 210 -6.99 2.49 -4.80
N GLY A 211 -7.06 3.44 -5.75
CA GLY A 211 -8.29 3.98 -6.29
C GLY A 211 -9.18 4.62 -5.21
N PRO A 212 -10.49 4.75 -5.46
CA PRO A 212 -11.39 5.54 -4.61
C PRO A 212 -11.60 4.95 -3.20
N MET A 213 -11.19 3.69 -2.97
CA MET A 213 -11.39 3.02 -1.68
C MET A 213 -10.40 3.46 -0.61
N ASN A 214 -9.26 4.09 -0.96
CA ASN A 214 -8.29 4.69 -0.04
C ASN A 214 -7.97 3.87 1.23
N LEU A 215 -7.93 2.53 1.12
CA LEU A 215 -7.78 1.62 2.27
C LEU A 215 -6.40 1.70 2.94
N GLY A 216 -5.46 2.40 2.32
CA GLY A 216 -4.07 2.51 2.73
C GLY A 216 -3.29 1.21 2.49
N LEU A 217 -2.00 1.35 2.22
CA LEU A 217 -1.08 0.24 2.06
C LEU A 217 -0.44 -0.09 3.42
N LEU A 218 -0.79 -1.25 3.99
CA LEU A 218 -0.26 -1.71 5.28
C LEU A 218 1.25 -1.99 5.22
N PRO A 219 1.98 -1.93 6.35
CA PRO A 219 3.38 -2.35 6.42
C PRO A 219 3.60 -3.74 5.83
N ASP A 220 4.72 -3.93 5.12
CA ASP A 220 5.13 -5.15 4.43
C ASP A 220 4.21 -5.65 3.30
N HIS A 221 3.09 -4.98 3.04
CA HIS A 221 2.20 -5.34 1.94
C HIS A 221 2.70 -4.76 0.62
N SER A 222 2.28 -5.41 -0.47
CA SER A 222 2.56 -4.96 -1.83
C SER A 222 1.27 -4.90 -2.62
N ILE A 223 1.23 -3.95 -3.55
CA ILE A 223 0.21 -3.90 -4.59
C ILE A 223 0.88 -3.91 -5.96
N TRP A 224 0.15 -4.42 -6.92
CA TRP A 224 0.56 -4.46 -8.32
C TRP A 224 -0.44 -3.66 -9.13
N PHE A 225 0.09 -2.87 -10.04
CA PHE A 225 -0.70 -2.14 -11.01
C PHE A 225 0.06 -2.11 -12.32
N GLU A 226 -0.65 -1.83 -13.39
CA GLU A 226 -0.09 -1.88 -14.72
C GLU A 226 -0.38 -0.56 -15.43
N GLY A 227 0.57 -0.13 -16.26
CA GLY A 227 0.36 1.01 -17.13
C GLY A 227 1.60 1.29 -17.95
N LEU A 228 1.62 2.47 -18.55
CA LEU A 228 2.63 2.93 -19.49
C LEU A 228 2.77 2.01 -20.71
N GLY A 229 2.26 2.49 -21.83
CA GLY A 229 2.42 1.85 -23.13
C GLY A 229 3.65 2.37 -23.85
N PHE A 230 4.36 1.48 -24.54
CA PHE A 230 5.33 1.90 -25.56
C PHE A 230 5.43 0.88 -26.67
N HIS A 231 5.81 1.38 -27.85
CA HIS A 231 5.94 0.59 -29.07
C HIS A 231 7.35 -0.01 -29.17
N ILE A 232 7.45 -1.25 -29.65
CA ILE A 232 8.72 -1.98 -29.72
C ILE A 232 9.76 -1.32 -30.64
N THR A 233 9.32 -0.55 -31.63
CA THR A 233 10.23 0.16 -32.55
C THR A 233 10.99 1.27 -31.84
N ASP A 234 10.38 1.85 -30.81
CA ASP A 234 10.94 2.99 -30.10
C ASP A 234 11.86 2.51 -28.97
N TYR A 235 11.61 1.30 -28.46
CA TYR A 235 12.45 0.62 -27.48
C TYR A 235 12.79 -0.80 -27.95
N PRO A 236 13.82 -0.96 -28.78
CA PRO A 236 14.26 -2.27 -29.25
C PRO A 236 14.56 -3.23 -28.08
N PRO A 237 14.29 -4.53 -28.23
CA PRO A 237 14.63 -5.53 -27.22
C PRO A 237 16.10 -5.42 -26.78
N GLY A 238 16.35 -5.43 -25.47
CA GLY A 238 17.68 -5.23 -24.89
C GLY A 238 18.02 -3.78 -24.55
N THR A 239 17.15 -2.83 -24.88
CA THR A 239 17.32 -1.42 -24.49
C THR A 239 17.10 -1.26 -22.98
N ASP A 240 17.98 -0.51 -22.32
CA ASP A 240 17.80 -0.14 -20.93
C ASP A 240 16.78 1.01 -20.81
N LEU A 241 15.71 0.74 -20.07
CA LEU A 241 14.65 1.69 -19.75
C LEU A 241 14.96 2.33 -18.40
N VAL A 242 15.01 3.66 -18.36
CA VAL A 242 15.28 4.45 -17.16
C VAL A 242 14.15 5.46 -16.93
N LEU A 243 13.35 5.28 -15.89
CA LEU A 243 12.19 6.14 -15.60
C LEU A 243 12.38 6.85 -14.27
N GLY A 244 12.27 8.18 -14.26
CA GLY A 244 12.15 8.94 -13.02
C GLY A 244 10.78 8.72 -12.39
N TYR A 245 10.72 8.51 -11.08
CA TYR A 245 9.45 8.39 -10.36
C TYR A 245 9.41 9.26 -9.11
N ARG A 246 8.20 9.60 -8.71
CA ARG A 246 7.86 10.29 -7.47
C ARG A 246 6.65 9.59 -6.85
N ILE A 247 6.67 9.43 -5.54
CA ILE A 247 5.57 8.87 -4.76
C ILE A 247 5.20 9.90 -3.69
N ASP A 248 3.95 10.33 -3.73
CA ASP A 248 3.35 11.18 -2.72
C ASP A 248 2.37 10.34 -1.89
N ALA A 249 2.31 10.59 -0.58
CA ALA A 249 1.35 9.97 0.31
C ALA A 249 1.06 10.92 1.48
N GLU A 250 -0.08 10.72 2.14
CA GLU A 250 -0.48 11.50 3.31
C GLU A 250 0.56 11.38 4.44
N ASP A 251 0.94 12.53 5.02
CA ASP A 251 1.90 12.65 6.13
C ASP A 251 3.29 12.01 5.85
N MET A 252 3.75 11.99 4.61
CA MET A 252 5.06 11.50 4.21
C MET A 252 5.75 12.50 3.27
N ASP A 253 7.05 12.72 3.44
CA ASP A 253 7.84 13.43 2.43
C ASP A 253 7.81 12.68 1.09
N SER A 254 7.78 13.41 -0.02
CA SER A 254 7.75 12.80 -1.35
C SER A 254 8.97 11.91 -1.57
N VAL A 255 8.76 10.66 -1.99
CA VAL A 255 9.85 9.73 -2.32
C VAL A 255 10.15 9.83 -3.80
N LYS A 256 11.36 10.29 -4.15
CA LYS A 256 11.84 10.36 -5.54
C LYS A 256 12.86 9.26 -5.80
N GLY A 257 12.89 8.75 -7.02
CA GLY A 257 13.90 7.76 -7.43
C GLY A 257 13.91 7.49 -8.91
N THR A 258 14.64 6.45 -9.30
CA THR A 258 14.75 6.00 -10.68
C THR A 258 14.44 4.51 -10.77
N LEU A 259 13.56 4.14 -11.69
CA LEU A 259 13.33 2.76 -12.08
C LEU A 259 14.26 2.44 -13.24
N GLN A 260 14.89 1.27 -13.17
CA GLN A 260 15.71 0.74 -14.25
C GLN A 260 15.26 -0.67 -14.58
N GLY A 261 15.21 -0.99 -15.87
CA GLY A 261 14.96 -2.35 -16.34
C GLY A 261 15.31 -2.47 -17.81
N THR A 262 15.71 -3.65 -18.24
CA THR A 262 16.07 -3.90 -19.64
C THR A 262 14.86 -4.51 -20.34
N ILE A 263 14.48 -3.96 -21.51
CA ILE A 263 13.41 -4.53 -22.33
C ILE A 263 13.80 -5.97 -22.68
N PRO A 264 12.94 -6.98 -22.41
CA PRO A 264 13.30 -8.38 -22.57
C PRO A 264 13.68 -8.68 -24.03
N ILE A 265 14.78 -9.42 -24.21
CA ILE A 265 15.27 -9.83 -25.54
C ILE A 265 14.53 -11.09 -26.00
N GLY A 266 13.98 -11.04 -27.22
CA GLY A 266 13.41 -12.21 -27.88
C GLY A 266 12.07 -12.68 -27.31
N ALA A 267 11.71 -13.93 -27.60
CA ALA A 267 10.44 -14.55 -27.18
C ALA A 267 10.57 -15.36 -25.88
N GLU A 268 11.76 -15.38 -25.26
CA GLU A 268 12.07 -16.23 -24.11
C GLU A 268 11.27 -15.84 -22.86
N TRP A 269 10.88 -14.57 -22.75
CA TRP A 269 10.06 -14.09 -21.65
C TRP A 269 8.61 -14.60 -21.74
N VAL A 270 8.07 -14.87 -22.94
CA VAL A 270 6.75 -15.51 -23.12
C VAL A 270 6.72 -16.88 -22.44
N LEU A 271 7.87 -17.55 -22.35
CA LEU A 271 8.01 -18.85 -21.69
C LEU A 271 7.95 -18.74 -20.16
N GLN A 272 8.08 -17.55 -19.59
CA GLN A 272 7.96 -17.37 -18.13
C GLN A 272 6.50 -17.47 -17.68
N GLN A 273 5.55 -17.03 -18.52
CA GLN A 273 4.10 -17.02 -18.22
C GLN A 273 3.26 -17.28 -19.49
N PRO A 274 3.44 -18.43 -20.18
CA PRO A 274 2.78 -18.69 -21.47
C PRO A 274 1.25 -18.69 -21.38
N GLU A 275 0.69 -19.08 -20.23
CA GLU A 275 -0.75 -19.07 -19.99
C GLU A 275 -1.40 -17.67 -20.10
N GLU A 276 -0.68 -16.59 -19.77
CA GLU A 276 -1.21 -15.21 -19.91
C GLU A 276 -1.45 -14.86 -21.39
N PHE A 277 -0.76 -15.55 -22.30
CA PHE A 277 -0.91 -15.41 -23.76
C PHE A 277 -1.85 -16.45 -24.37
N GLY A 278 -2.53 -17.25 -23.56
CA GLY A 278 -3.35 -18.37 -24.03
C GLY A 278 -2.52 -19.51 -24.63
N LEU A 279 -1.22 -19.56 -24.33
CA LEU A 279 -0.29 -20.58 -24.80
C LEU A 279 -0.18 -21.70 -23.74
N PRO A 280 0.05 -22.95 -24.15
CA PRO A 280 0.23 -24.04 -23.19
C PRO A 280 1.53 -23.85 -22.40
N ARG A 281 1.54 -24.27 -21.12
CA ARG A 281 2.74 -24.24 -20.26
C ARG A 281 3.94 -25.01 -20.81
N SER A 282 3.68 -25.97 -21.70
CA SER A 282 4.71 -26.77 -22.37
C SER A 282 5.26 -26.13 -23.65
N ILE A 283 4.85 -24.92 -24.01
CA ILE A 283 5.28 -24.28 -25.26
C ILE A 283 6.79 -24.04 -25.25
N THR A 284 7.42 -24.28 -26.39
CA THR A 284 8.85 -24.10 -26.61
C THR A 284 9.15 -22.76 -27.26
N LEU A 285 10.40 -22.29 -27.14
CA LEU A 285 10.84 -21.05 -27.79
C LEU A 285 10.63 -21.07 -29.32
N GLN A 286 10.80 -22.23 -29.96
CA GLN A 286 10.61 -22.38 -31.40
C GLN A 286 9.14 -22.22 -31.79
N GLU A 287 8.22 -22.81 -31.02
CA GLU A 287 6.78 -22.66 -31.25
C GLU A 287 6.35 -21.20 -31.06
N VAL A 288 6.84 -20.50 -30.02
CA VAL A 288 6.55 -19.06 -29.84
C VAL A 288 7.08 -18.25 -31.03
N LYS A 289 8.32 -18.50 -31.47
CA LYS A 289 8.90 -17.82 -32.64
C LYS A 289 8.09 -18.07 -33.91
N GLN A 290 7.58 -19.29 -34.10
CA GLN A 290 6.72 -19.64 -35.23
C GLN A 290 5.40 -18.89 -35.18
N ILE A 291 4.72 -18.86 -34.03
CA ILE A 291 3.45 -18.11 -33.85
C ILE A 291 3.66 -16.63 -34.17
N ILE A 292 4.75 -16.02 -33.71
CA ILE A 292 5.10 -14.63 -34.01
C ILE A 292 5.38 -14.42 -35.51
N ALA A 293 5.99 -15.39 -36.18
CA ALA A 293 6.26 -15.31 -37.62
C ALA A 293 4.97 -15.41 -38.45
N GLU A 294 4.06 -16.30 -38.06
CA GLU A 294 2.75 -16.48 -38.70
C GLU A 294 1.87 -15.24 -38.51
N SER A 295 1.84 -14.63 -37.31
CA SER A 295 1.04 -13.42 -37.06
C SER A 295 1.49 -12.19 -37.86
N LYS A 296 2.75 -12.14 -38.31
CA LYS A 296 3.25 -11.06 -39.17
C LYS A 296 2.77 -11.17 -40.61
N GLN A 297 2.39 -12.36 -41.07
CA GLN A 297 1.94 -12.59 -42.44
C GLN A 297 0.47 -12.15 -42.64
N ASP A 298 -0.34 -12.21 -41.59
CA ASP A 298 -1.77 -11.84 -41.65
C ASP A 298 -2.03 -10.32 -41.65
N VAL A 299 -1.01 -9.50 -41.39
CA VAL A 299 -1.14 -8.03 -41.27
C VAL A 299 -0.62 -7.28 -42.52
N SER A 300 0.02 -7.98 -43.46
CA SER A 300 0.44 -7.42 -44.76
C SER A 300 -0.59 -7.70 -45.86
#